data_AF-A0A0F9B7B4-F1
#
_entry.id   AF-A0A0F9B7B4-F1
#
_cell.length_a   1.000
_cell.length_b   1.000
_cell.length_c   1.000
_cell.angle_alpha   90.00
_cell.angle_beta   90.00
_cell.angle_gamma   90.00
#
_symmetry.space_group_name_H-M   'P 1'
#
loop_
_entity.id
_entity.type
_entity.pdbx_description
1 polymer ?
#
loop_
_entity_poly.entity_id
_entity_poly.type
_entity_poly.pdbx_seq_one_letter_code
_entity_poly.pdbx_strand_id
1 'polypeptide(L)'
;HIGLQYTSTVKPSKLDIEGMGIILTKKITKAIVSFFNTLKGKVGVDLTDMQTVDFGTTLFSGVKEVPMADGYDRSGDIIIQQDEPLPMTCLGVVLDTGVHRP
;
A
#
# COMPACT_ATOMS: atom_id res chain seq x y z
N HIS A 1 19.53 -10.97 -19.74
CA HIS A 1 18.64 -9.84 -20.08
C HIS A 1 19.34 -8.56 -19.64
N ILE A 2 19.71 -7.66 -20.56
CA ILE A 2 20.27 -6.33 -20.25
C ILE A 2 19.10 -5.35 -20.33
N GLY A 3 18.40 -5.16 -19.21
CA GLY A 3 17.26 -4.25 -19.09
C GLY A 3 17.52 -3.22 -18.00
N LEU A 4 17.08 -1.97 -18.21
CA LEU A 4 17.09 -0.93 -17.18
C LEU A 4 16.20 -1.37 -16.01
N GLN A 5 16.63 -1.04 -14.79
CA GLN A 5 15.82 -1.29 -13.60
C GLN A 5 14.52 -0.49 -13.71
N TYR A 6 13.38 -1.17 -13.54
CA TYR A 6 12.07 -0.55 -13.48
C TYR A 6 11.69 -0.39 -12.01
N THR A 7 11.44 0.85 -11.59
CA THR A 7 10.88 1.11 -10.26
C THR A 7 9.76 2.11 -10.41
N SER A 8 8.55 1.67 -10.12
CA SER A 8 7.36 2.51 -10.03
C SER A 8 6.92 2.56 -8.57
N THR A 9 6.80 3.76 -8.02
CA THR A 9 6.38 3.97 -6.64
C THR A 9 5.18 4.91 -6.61
N VAL A 10 4.08 4.46 -6.03
CA VAL A 10 2.85 5.22 -5.84
C VAL A 10 2.66 5.43 -4.34
N LYS A 11 2.60 6.68 -3.93
CA LYS A 11 2.26 7.09 -2.57
C LYS A 11 1.01 7.95 -2.63
N PRO A 12 -0.14 7.46 -2.11
CA PRO A 12 -1.37 8.26 -2.05
C PRO A 12 -1.18 9.51 -1.17
N SER A 13 -2.09 10.46 -1.31
CA SER A 13 -2.15 11.61 -0.40
C SER A 13 -2.35 11.15 1.04
N LYS A 14 -1.87 11.95 2.00
CA LYS A 14 -2.06 11.68 3.42
C LYS A 14 -3.54 11.47 3.73
N LEU A 15 -3.81 10.49 4.59
CA LEU A 15 -5.16 10.24 5.08
C LEU A 15 -5.63 11.47 5.86
N ASP A 16 -6.69 12.13 5.38
CA ASP A 16 -7.35 13.19 6.11
C ASP A 16 -8.64 12.68 6.73
N ILE A 17 -8.81 12.92 8.04
CA ILE A 17 -9.98 12.52 8.81
C ILE A 17 -10.60 13.80 9.34
N GLU A 18 -11.66 14.26 8.66
CA GLU A 18 -12.43 15.45 9.03
C GLU A 18 -11.56 16.73 9.20
N GLY A 19 -10.50 16.88 8.41
CA GLY A 19 -9.58 18.02 8.50
C GLY A 19 -8.58 17.96 9.67
N MET A 20 -8.62 16.91 10.49
CA MET A 20 -7.71 16.69 11.62
C MET A 20 -6.59 15.70 11.31
N GLY A 21 -6.32 15.42 10.03
CA GLY A 21 -5.35 14.41 9.61
C GLY A 21 -3.95 14.56 10.20
N ILE A 22 -3.53 15.76 10.59
CA ILE A 22 -2.19 16.03 11.18
C ILE A 22 -2.21 15.88 12.72
N ILE A 23 -3.35 16.12 13.35
CA ILE A 23 -3.47 16.18 14.82
C ILE A 23 -3.70 14.78 15.39
N LEU A 24 -4.49 13.97 14.69
CA LEU A 24 -4.87 12.64 15.14
C LEU A 24 -3.73 11.64 14.93
N THR A 25 -3.46 10.86 15.97
CA THR A 25 -2.57 9.69 15.86
C THR A 25 -3.39 8.51 15.35
N LYS A 26 -2.94 7.93 14.23
CA LYS A 26 -3.65 6.86 13.53
C LYS A 26 -2.84 5.57 13.64
N LYS A 27 -3.53 4.45 13.76
CA LYS A 27 -2.94 3.12 13.68
C LYS A 27 -3.49 2.47 12.44
N ILE A 28 -2.66 2.27 11.42
CA ILE A 28 -3.06 1.49 10.25
C ILE A 28 -2.86 0.02 10.60
N THR A 29 -3.95 -0.73 10.65
CA THR A 29 -3.89 -2.17 10.93
C THR A 29 -3.75 -2.95 9.63
N LYS A 30 -4.40 -2.48 8.56
CA LYS A 30 -4.47 -3.18 7.28
C LYS A 30 -4.71 -2.22 6.13
N ALA A 31 -4.08 -2.51 5.00
CA ALA A 31 -4.40 -1.89 3.72
C ALA A 31 -5.22 -2.87 2.87
N ILE A 32 -6.29 -2.37 2.27
CA ILE A 32 -7.16 -3.08 1.36
C ILE A 32 -6.92 -2.47 -0.02
N VAL A 33 -6.23 -3.20 -0.89
CA VAL A 33 -5.80 -2.71 -2.20
C VAL A 33 -6.60 -3.42 -3.29
N SER A 34 -7.20 -2.64 -4.18
CA SER A 34 -7.90 -3.15 -5.37
C SER A 34 -6.94 -3.24 -6.54
N PHE A 35 -6.66 -4.45 -7.00
CA PHE A 35 -5.77 -4.74 -8.12
C PHE A 35 -6.56 -5.11 -9.37
N PHE A 36 -6.00 -4.77 -10.53
CA PHE A 36 -6.49 -5.19 -11.84
C PHE A 36 -5.34 -5.78 -12.64
N ASN A 37 -5.54 -6.96 -13.23
CA ASN A 37 -4.56 -7.67 -14.04
C ASN A 37 -3.12 -7.57 -13.50
N THR A 38 -2.94 -7.90 -12.22
CA THR A 38 -1.68 -7.74 -11.49
C THR A 38 -1.08 -9.10 -11.20
N LEU A 39 0.24 -9.22 -11.35
CA LEU A 39 0.98 -10.47 -11.14
C LEU A 39 1.76 -10.41 -9.83
N LYS A 40 2.45 -9.30 -9.60
CA LYS A 40 3.25 -9.08 -8.39
C LYS A 40 3.38 -7.59 -8.08
N GLY A 41 3.61 -7.25 -6.83
CA GLY A 41 3.96 -5.91 -6.39
C GLY A 41 4.31 -5.91 -4.90
N LYS A 42 4.55 -4.72 -4.35
CA LYS A 42 4.87 -4.52 -2.93
C LYS A 42 3.97 -3.45 -2.34
N VAL A 43 3.54 -3.65 -1.10
CA VAL A 43 2.70 -2.71 -0.35
C VAL A 43 3.25 -2.57 1.07
N GLY A 44 3.46 -1.35 1.55
CA GLY A 44 4.00 -1.10 2.89
C GLY A 44 3.72 0.32 3.37
N VAL A 45 4.03 0.60 4.62
CA VAL A 45 3.94 1.95 5.21
C VAL A 45 5.18 2.80 4.86
N ASP A 46 6.32 2.15 4.65
CA ASP A 46 7.58 2.75 4.24
C ASP A 46 8.29 1.86 3.19
N LEU A 47 9.42 2.33 2.65
CA LEU A 47 10.20 1.60 1.65
C LEU A 47 11.12 0.51 2.25
N THR A 48 11.26 0.47 3.58
CA THR A 48 12.12 -0.47 4.30
C THR A 48 11.36 -1.70 4.79
N ASP A 49 10.05 -1.58 5.02
CA ASP A 49 9.11 -2.59 5.48
C ASP A 49 7.92 -2.68 4.50
N MET A 50 8.16 -3.37 3.38
CA MET A 50 7.14 -3.64 2.37
C MET A 50 6.80 -5.12 2.32
N GLN A 51 5.51 -5.41 2.31
CA GLN A 51 5.02 -6.76 2.06
C GLN A 51 4.90 -7.02 0.57
N THR A 52 5.41 -8.18 0.15
CA THR A 52 5.27 -8.63 -1.23
C THR A 52 3.88 -9.23 -1.42
N VAL A 53 3.17 -8.74 -2.44
CA VAL A 53 1.94 -9.32 -2.94
C VAL A 53 2.28 -10.06 -4.23
N ASP A 54 2.28 -11.38 -4.16
CA ASP A 54 2.57 -12.26 -5.30
C ASP A 54 1.33 -13.12 -5.60
N PHE A 55 0.82 -13.01 -6.83
CA PHE A 55 -0.34 -13.75 -7.30
C PHE A 55 0.04 -14.96 -8.17
N GLY A 56 1.34 -15.26 -8.29
CA GLY A 56 1.85 -16.37 -9.08
C GLY A 56 1.82 -16.09 -10.57
N THR A 57 1.45 -17.08 -11.37
CA THR A 57 1.56 -17.01 -12.84
C THR A 57 0.32 -16.47 -13.54
N THR A 58 -0.79 -16.30 -12.83
CA THR A 58 -2.08 -15.86 -13.39
C THR A 58 -2.37 -14.45 -12.93
N LEU A 59 -2.84 -13.61 -13.86
CA LEU A 59 -3.20 -12.23 -13.57
C LEU A 59 -4.36 -12.19 -12.56
N PHE A 60 -4.14 -11.52 -11.44
CA PHE A 60 -5.14 -11.30 -10.41
C PHE A 60 -5.90 -9.99 -10.66
N SER A 61 -7.22 -10.07 -10.51
CA SER A 61 -8.11 -8.90 -10.45
C SER A 61 -9.04 -9.08 -9.26
N GLY A 62 -9.05 -8.10 -8.36
CA GLY A 62 -9.81 -8.17 -7.13
C GLY A 62 -9.17 -7.41 -5.99
N VAL A 63 -9.67 -7.64 -4.79
CA VAL A 63 -9.21 -6.98 -3.59
C VAL A 63 -8.21 -7.87 -2.85
N LYS A 64 -7.08 -7.29 -2.43
CA LYS A 64 -6.11 -7.94 -1.57
C LYS A 64 -6.00 -7.18 -0.26
N GLU A 65 -6.12 -7.94 0.82
CA GLU A 65 -5.87 -7.48 2.17
C GLU A 65 -4.40 -7.68 2.50
N VAL A 66 -3.73 -6.61 2.90
CA VAL A 66 -2.32 -6.62 3.29
C VAL A 66 -2.25 -6.13 4.75
N PRO A 67 -1.96 -7.02 5.71
CA PRO A 67 -1.81 -6.62 7.10
C PRO A 67 -0.61 -5.68 7.24
N MET A 68 -0.72 -4.60 7.99
CA MET A 68 0.42 -3.71 8.23
C MET A 68 1.10 -4.09 9.55
N ALA A 69 2.42 -3.89 9.63
CA ALA A 69 3.14 -4.05 10.90
C ALA A 69 2.53 -3.11 11.95
N ASP A 70 2.42 -3.59 13.19
CA ASP A 70 1.78 -2.84 14.27
C ASP A 70 2.58 -1.56 14.58
N GLY A 71 1.96 -0.40 14.36
CA GLY A 71 2.57 0.90 14.64
C GLY A 71 1.54 2.03 14.65
N TYR A 72 1.67 2.91 15.63
CA TYR A 72 0.98 4.20 15.62
C TYR A 72 1.82 5.19 14.82
N ASP A 73 1.26 5.75 13.76
CA ASP A 73 1.90 6.81 12.98
C ASP A 73 0.92 7.98 12.77
N ARG A 74 1.45 9.20 12.83
CA ARG A 74 0.72 10.42 12.50
C ARG A 74 0.55 10.58 10.98
N SER A 75 1.46 10.02 10.18
CA SER A 75 1.43 10.20 8.72
C SER A 75 0.26 9.45 8.08
N GLY A 76 0.02 8.20 8.50
CA GLY A 76 -0.95 7.31 7.87
C GLY A 76 -0.61 7.03 6.40
N ASP A 77 0.68 6.97 6.08
CA ASP A 77 1.16 6.75 4.72
C ASP A 77 1.05 5.27 4.31
N ILE A 78 0.75 5.04 3.03
CA ILE A 78 0.91 3.74 2.36
C ILE A 78 1.69 3.96 1.07
N ILE A 79 2.52 2.99 0.73
CA ILE A 79 3.34 2.97 -0.47
C ILE A 79 3.03 1.68 -1.20
N ILE A 80 2.76 1.80 -2.51
CA ILE A 80 2.69 0.68 -3.43
C ILE A 80 3.87 0.81 -4.38
N GLN A 81 4.68 -0.23 -4.47
CA GLN A 81 5.87 -0.25 -5.31
C GLN A 81 5.86 -1.47 -6.24
N GLN A 82 6.33 -1.24 -7.46
CA GLN A 82 6.72 -2.28 -8.39
C GLN A 82 8.19 -2.09 -8.73
N ASP A 83 9.04 -3.04 -8.35
CA ASP A 83 10.48 -3.07 -8.63
C ASP A 83 10.86 -4.16 -9.64
N GLU A 84 9.88 -4.95 -10.09
CA GLU A 84 10.03 -5.92 -11.17
C GLU A 84 9.24 -5.45 -12.41
N PRO A 85 9.68 -5.72 -13.64
CA PRO A 85 8.96 -5.32 -14.85
C PRO A 85 7.74 -6.22 -15.12
N LEU A 86 6.90 -6.44 -14.10
CA LEU A 86 5.72 -7.28 -14.14
C LEU A 86 4.44 -6.43 -14.15
N PRO A 87 3.33 -6.93 -14.75
CA PRO A 87 2.06 -6.23 -14.74
C PRO A 87 1.58 -5.93 -13.32
N MET A 88 1.31 -4.65 -13.04
CA MET A 88 0.68 -4.17 -11.83
C MET A 88 -0.22 -2.96 -12.13
N THR A 89 -1.49 -3.07 -11.77
CA THR A 89 -2.44 -1.94 -11.82
C THR A 89 -3.16 -1.86 -10.49
N CYS A 90 -2.95 -0.76 -9.77
CA CYS A 90 -3.68 -0.42 -8.55
C CYS A 90 -4.85 0.50 -8.90
N LEU A 91 -6.09 0.07 -8.64
CA LEU A 91 -7.30 0.85 -8.86
C LEU A 91 -7.63 1.75 -7.66
N GLY A 92 -7.26 1.33 -6.44
CA GLY A 92 -7.59 2.06 -5.24
C GLY A 92 -7.05 1.41 -3.98
N VAL A 93 -7.00 2.21 -2.92
CA VAL A 93 -6.52 1.80 -1.60
C VAL A 93 -7.52 2.28 -0.56
N VAL A 94 -7.91 1.38 0.32
CA VAL A 94 -8.71 1.66 1.52
C VAL A 94 -7.92 1.24 2.73
N LEU A 95 -7.93 2.06 3.78
CA LEU A 95 -7.17 1.79 5.01
C LEU A 95 -8.13 1.44 6.14
N ASP A 96 -7.86 0.33 6.80
CA ASP A 96 -8.47 0.03 8.08
C ASP A 96 -7.62 0.69 9.18
N THR A 97 -8.22 1.69 9.83
CA THR A 97 -7.51 2.57 10.77
C THR A 97 -8.20 2.64 12.12
N GLY A 98 -7.43 2.43 13.17
CA GLY A 98 -7.79 2.83 14.53
C GLY A 98 -7.38 4.28 14.76
N VAL A 99 -8.30 5.10 15.26
CA VAL A 99 -8.02 6.50 15.61
C VAL A 99 -7.98 6.63 17.13
N HIS A 100 -6.86 7.11 17.67
CA HIS A 100 -6.80 7.51 19.06
C HIS A 100 -7.13 8.99 19.18
N ARG A 101 -8.25 9.30 19.85
CA ARG A 101 -8.61 10.67 20.25
C ARG A 101 -8.07 10.89 21.66
N PRO A 102 -7.32 11.99 21.91
CA PRO A 102 -6.90 12.36 23.25
C PRO A 102 -8.08 12.69 24.16
#